data_AF-A0A974DWA6-F1
#
_entry.id   AF-A0A974DWA6-F1
#
_cell.length_a   1.000
_cell.length_b   1.000
_cell.length_c   1.000
_cell.angle_alpha   90.00
_cell.angle_beta   90.00
_cell.angle_gamma   90.00
#
_symmetry.space_group_name_H-M   'P 1'
#
loop_
_entity.id
_entity.type
_entity.pdbx_description
1 polymer ?
#
loop_
_entity_poly.entity_id
_entity_poly.type
_entity_poly.pdbx_seq_one_letter_code
_entity_poly.pdbx_strand_id
1 'polypeptide(L)'
;MVRHSKLQKQILSLYRQFLQAGKEKPGFVPRIRDEFRKNAKIPKTDVMHIEYLLRRGQRQLQQLQDVNTKQLGTFIKSPTDWNH
;
A
#
# COMPACT_ATOMS: atom_id res chain seq x y z
N MET A 1 -18.46 -4.78 18.70
CA MET A 1 -17.14 -4.49 18.10
C MET A 1 -16.90 -5.44 16.93
N VAL A 2 -16.67 -4.93 15.73
CA VAL A 2 -16.29 -5.78 14.58
C VAL A 2 -14.89 -6.34 14.86
N ARG A 3 -14.77 -7.64 15.13
CA ARG A 3 -13.49 -8.29 15.41
C ARG A 3 -12.70 -8.40 14.11
N HIS A 4 -11.82 -7.42 13.86
CA HIS A 4 -10.97 -7.44 12.68
C HIS A 4 -10.03 -8.64 12.71
N SER A 5 -9.96 -9.37 11.58
CA SER A 5 -9.00 -10.47 11.42
C SER A 5 -7.56 -9.96 11.58
N LYS A 6 -6.63 -10.86 11.92
CA LYS A 6 -5.19 -10.51 12.03
C LYS A 6 -4.69 -9.79 10.77
N LEU A 7 -5.14 -10.25 9.60
CA LEU A 7 -4.87 -9.65 8.30
C LEU A 7 -5.41 -8.23 8.17
N GLN A 8 -6.67 -7.98 8.55
CA GLN A 8 -7.24 -6.63 8.53
C GLN A 8 -6.47 -5.65 9.43
N LYS A 9 -6.02 -6.11 10.62
CA LYS A 9 -5.17 -5.28 11.50
C LYS A 9 -3.83 -4.96 10.84
N GLN A 10 -3.22 -5.92 10.13
CA GLN A 10 -1.98 -5.70 9.39
C GLN A 10 -2.17 -4.67 8.26
N ILE A 11 -3.27 -4.77 7.49
CA ILE A 11 -3.59 -3.80 6.43
C ILE A 11 -3.76 -2.39 7.00
N LEU A 12 -4.51 -2.25 8.11
CA LEU A 12 -4.72 -0.95 8.75
C LEU A 12 -3.42 -0.36 9.30
N SER A 13 -2.55 -1.20 9.87
CA SER A 13 -1.23 -0.79 10.33
C SER A 13 -0.37 -0.29 9.16
N LEU A 14 -0.34 -1.05 8.07
CA LEU A 14 0.40 -0.69 6.86
C LEU A 14 -0.07 0.67 6.29
N TYR A 15 -1.39 0.88 6.21
CA TYR A 15 -1.96 2.14 5.76
C TYR A 15 -1.53 3.33 6.62
N ARG A 16 -1.58 3.20 7.95
CA ARG A 16 -1.14 4.27 8.87
C ARG A 16 0.33 4.60 8.72
N GLN A 17 1.18 3.58 8.56
CA GLN A 17 2.61 3.79 8.36
C GLN A 17 2.91 4.50 7.05
N PHE A 18 2.21 4.17 5.96
CA PHE A 18 2.30 4.90 4.70
C PHE A 18 1.88 6.36 4.84
N LEU A 19 0.75 6.63 5.51
CA LEU A 19 0.32 8.01 5.75
C LEU A 19 1.38 8.78 6.55
N GLN A 20 2.00 8.17 7.56
CA GLN A 20 3.02 8.81 8.35
C GLN A 20 4.27 9.12 7.52
N ALA A 21 4.79 8.15 6.76
CA ALA A 21 5.93 8.35 5.86
C ALA A 21 5.62 9.34 4.71
N GLY A 22 4.36 9.41 4.28
CA GLY A 22 3.91 10.33 3.25
C GLY A 22 3.63 11.76 3.74
N LYS A 23 3.51 12.03 5.04
CA LYS A 23 3.26 13.38 5.57
C LYS A 23 4.38 14.35 5.24
N GLU A 24 5.60 13.86 5.18
CA GLU A 24 6.80 14.64 4.89
C GLU A 24 6.93 14.97 3.38
N LYS A 25 6.06 14.42 2.54
CA LYS A 25 6.11 14.55 1.07
C LYS A 25 4.78 15.11 0.53
N PRO A 26 4.74 16.34 -0.01
CA PRO A 26 3.50 16.91 -0.53
C PRO A 26 2.94 16.06 -1.68
N GLY A 27 1.61 15.87 -1.68
CA GLY A 27 0.91 15.08 -2.71
C GLY A 27 0.93 13.55 -2.51
N PHE A 28 1.72 13.02 -1.58
CA PHE A 28 1.80 11.56 -1.36
C PHE A 28 0.57 11.03 -0.60
N VAL A 29 0.11 11.74 0.43
CA VAL A 29 -1.04 11.32 1.24
C VAL A 29 -2.32 11.11 0.41
N PRO A 30 -2.71 12.02 -0.50
CA PRO A 30 -3.83 11.77 -1.43
C PRO A 30 -3.62 10.51 -2.27
N ARG A 31 -2.43 10.34 -2.86
CA ARG A 31 -2.12 9.18 -3.71
C ARG A 31 -2.22 7.86 -2.95
N ILE A 32 -1.67 7.80 -1.72
CA ILE A 32 -1.77 6.63 -0.83
C ILE A 32 -3.25 6.32 -0.54
N ARG A 33 -4.05 7.34 -0.20
CA ARG A 33 -5.50 7.15 0.06
C ARG A 33 -6.22 6.55 -1.13
N ASP A 34 -5.97 7.07 -2.32
CA ASP A 34 -6.63 6.62 -3.54
C ASP A 34 -6.24 5.19 -3.90
N GLU A 35 -4.97 4.82 -3.68
CA GLU A 35 -4.48 3.48 -3.95
C GLU A 35 -5.05 2.44 -2.98
N PHE A 36 -5.10 2.74 -1.69
CA PHE A 36 -5.77 1.88 -0.71
C PHE A 36 -7.28 1.78 -0.98
N ARG A 37 -7.94 2.86 -1.43
CA ARG A 37 -9.35 2.83 -1.84
C ARG A 37 -9.59 1.97 -3.09
N LYS A 38 -8.69 2.01 -4.08
CA LYS A 38 -8.75 1.13 -5.25
C LYS A 38 -8.66 -0.34 -4.83
N ASN A 39 -7.70 -0.67 -3.97
CA ASN A 39 -7.51 -2.04 -3.46
C ASN A 39 -8.61 -2.49 -2.49
N ALA A 40 -9.32 -1.58 -1.82
CA ALA A 40 -10.46 -1.93 -0.97
C ALA A 40 -11.65 -2.56 -1.74
N LYS A 41 -11.65 -2.47 -3.08
CA LYS A 41 -12.63 -3.13 -3.95
C LYS A 41 -12.35 -4.63 -4.15
N ILE A 42 -11.18 -5.11 -3.76
CA ILE A 42 -10.81 -6.53 -3.87
C ILE A 42 -11.73 -7.36 -2.96
N PRO A 43 -12.30 -8.47 -3.46
CA PRO A 43 -13.12 -9.36 -2.63
C PRO A 43 -12.35 -9.84 -1.39
N LYS A 44 -12.98 -9.78 -0.22
CA LYS A 44 -12.35 -10.22 1.05
C LYS A 44 -11.99 -11.71 1.06
N THR A 45 -12.58 -12.49 0.16
CA THR A 45 -12.32 -13.91 -0.06
C THR A 45 -11.04 -14.18 -0.84
N ASP A 46 -10.51 -13.20 -1.57
CA ASP A 46 -9.26 -13.32 -2.31
C ASP A 46 -8.05 -13.10 -1.38
N VAL A 47 -7.91 -14.01 -0.42
CA VAL A 47 -6.92 -13.89 0.66
C VAL A 47 -5.50 -13.90 0.11
N MET A 48 -5.21 -14.72 -0.91
CA MET A 48 -3.87 -14.82 -1.50
C MET A 48 -3.45 -13.50 -2.16
N HIS A 49 -4.35 -12.87 -2.92
CA HIS A 49 -4.05 -11.58 -3.56
C HIS A 49 -3.87 -10.47 -2.52
N ILE A 50 -4.72 -10.44 -1.49
CA ILE A 50 -4.61 -9.47 -0.38
C ILE A 50 -3.27 -9.63 0.35
N GLU A 51 -2.85 -10.85 0.65
CA GLU A 51 -1.57 -11.12 1.29
C GLU A 51 -0.38 -10.75 0.41
N TYR A 52 -0.46 -11.02 -0.90
CA TYR A 52 0.55 -10.59 -1.86
C TYR A 52 0.71 -9.06 -1.85
N LEU A 53 -0.39 -8.32 -1.93
CA LEU A 53 -0.38 -6.86 -1.87
C LEU A 53 0.13 -6.33 -0.54
N LEU A 54 -0.22 -6.99 0.58
CA LEU A 54 0.29 -6.64 1.90
C LEU A 54 1.82 -6.78 1.95
N ARG A 55 2.37 -7.94 1.53
CA ARG A 55 3.82 -8.17 1.49
C ARG A 55 4.53 -7.17 0.57
N ARG A 56 3.94 -6.86 -0.59
CA ARG A 56 4.47 -5.88 -1.54
C ARG A 56 4.48 -4.47 -0.94
N GLY A 57 3.37 -4.03 -0.35
CA GLY A 57 3.25 -2.72 0.28
C GLY A 57 4.23 -2.57 1.45
N GLN A 58 4.50 -3.63 2.20
CA GLN A 58 5.48 -3.60 3.28
C GLN A 58 6.91 -3.34 2.79
N ARG A 59 7.31 -3.95 1.65
CA ARG A 59 8.59 -3.65 0.99
C ARG A 59 8.66 -2.22 0.48
N GLN A 60 7.57 -1.72 -0.12
CA GLN A 60 7.48 -0.34 -0.59
C GLN A 60 7.55 0.68 0.54
N LEU A 61 6.96 0.37 1.69
CA LEU A 61 7.05 1.20 2.89
C LEU A 61 8.49 1.25 3.42
N GLN A 62 9.16 0.10 3.50
CA GLN A 62 10.57 0.04 3.90
C GLN A 62 11.43 0.90 2.97
N GLN A 63 11.23 0.80 1.66
CA GLN A 63 11.90 1.66 0.69
C GLN A 63 11.56 3.14 0.90
N LEU A 64 10.30 3.47 1.16
CA LEU A 64 9.86 4.86 1.36
C LEU A 64 10.44 5.50 2.63
N GLN A 65 10.60 4.70 3.69
CA GLN A 65 11.19 5.10 4.97
C GLN A 65 12.72 5.19 4.90
N ASP A 66 13.34 4.52 3.94
CA ASP A 66 14.77 4.66 3.69
C ASP A 66 15.07 6.09 3.19
N VAL A 67 15.96 6.77 3.89
CA VAL A 67 16.16 8.24 3.86
C VAL A 67 16.53 8.78 2.47
N ASN A 68 16.96 7.89 1.56
CA ASN A 68 17.42 8.26 0.22
C ASN A 68 16.33 8.17 -0.88
N THR A 69 15.10 7.74 -0.54
CA THR A 69 14.09 7.41 -1.55
C THR A 69 13.21 8.61 -1.89
N LYS A 70 13.57 9.31 -2.96
CA LYS A 70 12.86 10.49 -3.49
C LYS A 70 11.57 10.16 -4.27
N GLN A 71 11.28 8.89 -4.57
CA GLN A 71 10.13 8.49 -5.38
C GLN A 71 9.29 7.37 -4.73
N LEU A 72 7.96 7.50 -4.78
CA LEU A 72 7.02 6.43 -4.41
C LEU A 72 6.75 5.57 -5.63
N GLY A 73 7.21 4.31 -5.60
CA GLY A 73 6.81 3.33 -6.60
C GLY A 73 5.29 3.07 -6.58
N THR A 74 4.69 2.82 -7.74
CA THR A 74 3.25 2.49 -7.85
C THR A 74 2.98 1.12 -7.20
N PHE A 75 1.94 1.01 -6.36
CA PHE A 75 1.59 -0.25 -5.67
C PHE A 75 1.01 -1.28 -6.64
N ILE A 76 0.57 -0.83 -7.81
CA ILE A 76 0.11 -1.65 -8.92
C ILE A 76 1.15 -1.52 -10.05
N LYS A 77 1.60 -2.65 -10.63
CA LYS A 77 2.32 -2.57 -11.91
C LYS A 77 1.29 -2.08 -12.94
N SER A 78 1.52 -0.91 -13.53
CA SER A 78 0.76 -0.48 -14.70
C SER A 78 0.89 -1.57 -15.79
N PRO A 79 -0.20 -2.02 -16.43
CA PRO A 79 -0.14 -3.00 -17.52
C PRO A 79 0.72 -2.57 -18.73
N THR A 80 1.15 -1.31 -18.79
CA THR A 80 1.96 -0.74 -19.88
C THR A 80 3.47 -1.02 -19.79
N ASP A 81 3.93 -1.81 -18.82
CA ASP A 81 5.35 -2.14 -18.62
C ASP A 81 5.83 -3.32 -19.51
N TRP A 82 5.04 -3.71 -20.52
CA TRP A 82 5.31 -4.81 -21.47
C TRP A 82 5.82 -4.34 -22.84
N ASN A 83 6.52 -3.21 -22.91
CA ASN A 83 7.12 -2.76 -24.16
C ASN A 83 8.50 -2.14 -23.95
N HIS A 84 9.46 -2.99 -23.60
CA HIS A 84 10.86 -2.79 -23.96
C HIS A 84 11.53 -4.14 -24.21
#